data_AF-A0A0N1ICW7-F1
#
_entry.id   AF-A0A0N1ICW7-F1
#
_cell.length_a   1.000
_cell.length_b   1.000
_cell.length_c   1.000
_cell.angle_alpha   90.00
_cell.angle_beta   90.00
_cell.angle_gamma   90.00
#
_symmetry.space_group_name_H-M   'P 1'
#
loop_
_entity.id
_entity.type
_entity.pdbx_description
1 polymer ?
#
loop_
_entity_poly.entity_id
_entity_poly.type
_entity_poly.pdbx_seq_one_letter_code
_entity_poly.pdbx_strand_id
1 'polypeptide(L)'
;MTVASLAQMIQSSDTCYVRRLEKHLSICNARPQDDPDYIVRNVNCPPDSGACPRRPLTQYTTSQIQHVIDKINSLYKEHVEGNIDSAPDMAIHSAVLEEFTTAGRTESSLRHLRQASSILHLVEAEGLVQEGTCYVELGAGKGKMCSQLSVFAARAWCGEGGESRDSGDSSVVLVERAALRHKRDNRLRAGTAHRLRADLAHLVLGRAPAVRDARFVVALAKHLCGVATGL
;
A
#
# COMPACT_ATOMS: atom_id res chain seq x y z
N MET A 1 12.67 -34.14 6.25
CA MET A 1 12.44 -32.69 6.11
C MET A 1 11.28 -32.49 5.16
N THR A 2 10.18 -31.91 5.63
CA THR A 2 8.98 -31.69 4.82
C THR A 2 9.18 -30.51 3.88
N VAL A 3 8.49 -30.49 2.74
CA VAL A 3 8.57 -29.43 1.72
C VAL A 3 8.32 -28.02 2.31
N ALA A 4 7.60 -27.94 3.43
CA ALA A 4 7.37 -26.72 4.19
C ALA A 4 8.64 -26.10 4.81
N SER A 5 9.62 -26.90 5.25
CA SER A 5 10.86 -26.38 5.85
C SER A 5 11.85 -25.85 4.80
N LEU A 6 11.71 -26.27 3.54
CA LEU A 6 12.55 -25.85 2.42
C LEU A 6 12.10 -24.52 1.79
N ALA A 7 10.82 -24.16 1.91
CA ALA A 7 10.28 -22.90 1.38
C ALA A 7 10.74 -21.65 2.15
N GLN A 8 11.23 -21.82 3.39
CA GLN A 8 11.72 -20.72 4.22
C GLN A 8 13.10 -20.17 3.81
N MET A 9 13.85 -20.89 2.96
CA MET A 9 15.21 -20.49 2.52
C MET A 9 15.24 -19.78 1.16
N ILE A 10 14.09 -19.60 0.50
CA ILE A 10 14.02 -18.90 -0.78
C ILE A 10 13.90 -17.41 -0.48
N GLN A 11 14.92 -16.62 -0.81
CA GLN A 11 14.85 -15.17 -0.73
C GLN A 11 13.68 -14.64 -1.56
N SER A 12 13.03 -13.60 -1.06
CA SER A 12 11.73 -13.04 -1.51
C SER A 12 11.66 -12.52 -2.96
N SER A 13 12.64 -12.83 -3.81
CA SER A 13 12.69 -12.46 -5.23
C SER A 13 12.85 -13.63 -6.21
N ASP A 14 13.12 -14.87 -5.76
CA ASP A 14 13.36 -16.01 -6.66
C ASP A 14 12.24 -17.06 -6.58
N THR A 15 11.24 -16.98 -7.47
CA THR A 15 10.28 -18.07 -7.63
C THR A 15 10.90 -19.21 -8.45
N CYS A 16 11.30 -20.30 -7.80
CA CYS A 16 11.77 -21.50 -8.50
C CYS A 16 10.70 -22.62 -8.52
N TYR A 17 10.60 -23.36 -9.62
CA TYR A 17 9.79 -24.58 -9.67
C TYR A 17 10.34 -25.61 -8.67
N VAL A 18 9.47 -26.33 -7.96
CA VAL A 18 9.84 -27.35 -6.96
C VAL A 18 10.93 -28.32 -7.48
N ARG A 19 10.79 -28.79 -8.73
CA ARG A 19 11.77 -29.67 -9.40
C ARG A 19 13.17 -29.06 -9.64
N ARG A 20 13.32 -27.74 -9.48
CA ARG A 20 14.57 -26.98 -9.65
C ARG A 20 15.09 -26.42 -8.32
N LEU A 21 14.38 -26.64 -7.22
CA LEU A 21 14.73 -26.12 -5.90
C LEU A 21 16.08 -26.67 -5.42
N GLU A 22 16.31 -27.98 -5.53
CA GLU A 22 17.57 -28.60 -5.11
C GLU A 22 18.79 -28.03 -5.86
N LYS A 23 18.67 -27.85 -7.18
CA LYS A 23 19.72 -27.24 -8.01
C LYS A 23 19.92 -25.76 -7.70
N HIS A 24 18.86 -25.04 -7.36
CA HIS A 24 18.96 -23.63 -6.97
C HIS A 24 19.67 -23.51 -5.62
N LEU A 25 19.29 -24.30 -4.62
CA LEU A 25 19.90 -24.30 -3.29
C LEU A 25 21.40 -24.64 -3.32
N SER A 26 21.86 -25.49 -4.26
CA SER A 26 23.29 -25.81 -4.40
C SER A 26 24.15 -24.68 -4.99
N ILE A 27 23.53 -23.66 -5.59
CA ILE A 27 24.24 -22.56 -6.31
C ILE A 27 23.89 -21.18 -5.69
N CYS A 28 22.84 -21.13 -4.87
CA CYS A 28 22.34 -19.89 -4.29
C CYS A 28 23.30 -19.36 -3.23
N ASN A 29 23.99 -18.27 -3.56
CA ASN A 29 24.89 -17.55 -2.65
C ASN A 29 24.16 -16.60 -1.68
N ALA A 30 22.83 -16.67 -1.67
CA ALA A 30 22.00 -15.70 -1.00
C ALA A 30 21.90 -16.05 0.49
N ARG A 31 22.69 -15.34 1.30
CA ARG A 31 22.72 -15.53 2.76
C ARG A 31 21.37 -15.10 3.36
N PRO A 32 20.81 -15.82 4.34
CA PRO A 32 19.69 -15.31 5.11
C PRO A 32 20.15 -14.03 5.79
N GLN A 33 19.50 -12.90 5.49
CA GLN A 33 19.62 -11.71 6.31
C GLN A 33 18.61 -11.85 7.45
N ASP A 34 19.01 -11.43 8.65
CA ASP A 34 18.08 -11.35 9.74
C ASP A 34 16.94 -10.40 9.36
N ASP A 35 15.71 -10.82 9.67
CA ASP A 35 14.52 -10.01 9.46
C ASP A 35 14.69 -8.74 10.33
N PRO A 36 14.55 -7.52 9.76
CA PRO A 36 14.62 -6.28 10.53
C PRO A 36 13.58 -6.25 11.65
N ASP A 37 13.81 -5.47 12.71
CA ASP A 37 12.92 -5.37 13.89
C ASP A 37 11.45 -5.07 13.58
N TYR A 38 11.19 -4.41 12.45
CA TYR A 38 9.86 -4.08 11.95
C TYR A 38 9.17 -5.21 11.19
N ILE A 39 9.80 -6.38 11.07
CA ILE A 39 9.25 -7.58 10.44
C ILE A 39 8.95 -8.63 11.52
N VAL A 40 7.67 -8.79 11.84
CA VAL A 40 7.16 -9.87 12.70
C VAL A 40 6.25 -10.75 11.84
N ARG A 41 6.69 -11.97 11.59
CA ARG A 41 6.00 -12.88 10.66
C ARG A 41 4.55 -13.09 11.06
N ASN A 42 3.66 -12.91 10.08
CA ASN A 42 2.22 -13.07 10.17
C ASN A 42 1.50 -12.23 11.24
N VAL A 43 2.11 -11.14 11.72
CA VAL A 43 1.50 -10.29 12.76
C VAL A 43 0.17 -9.65 12.33
N ASN A 44 0.01 -9.35 11.03
CA ASN A 44 -1.21 -8.78 10.46
C ASN A 44 -2.01 -9.81 9.66
N CYS A 45 -1.62 -11.09 9.71
CA CYS A 45 -2.44 -12.16 9.15
C CYS A 45 -3.56 -12.48 10.13
N PRO A 46 -4.79 -12.72 9.66
CA PRO A 46 -5.81 -13.29 10.53
C PRO A 46 -5.28 -14.61 11.11
N PRO A 47 -5.63 -14.94 12.36
CA PRO A 47 -5.31 -16.25 12.92
C PRO A 47 -5.83 -17.30 11.94
N ASP A 48 -5.05 -18.38 11.76
CA ASP A 48 -5.28 -19.42 10.75
C ASP A 48 -6.70 -19.97 10.91
N SER A 49 -7.63 -19.33 10.19
CA SER A 49 -9.06 -19.59 10.27
C SER A 49 -9.21 -20.82 9.41
N GLY A 50 -9.08 -21.98 10.06
CA GLY A 50 -8.84 -23.28 9.44
C GLY A 50 -9.55 -23.43 8.11
N ALA A 51 -8.82 -23.95 7.12
CA ALA A 51 -9.21 -24.09 5.71
C ALA A 51 -10.70 -23.87 5.45
N CYS A 52 -11.12 -22.64 5.16
CA CYS A 52 -12.47 -22.38 4.68
C CYS A 52 -12.57 -23.10 3.32
N PRO A 53 -13.29 -24.24 3.22
CA PRO A 53 -13.29 -24.99 1.98
C PRO A 53 -13.95 -24.10 0.92
N ARG A 54 -13.21 -23.72 -0.12
CA ARG A 54 -13.78 -23.01 -1.25
C ARG A 54 -14.79 -23.94 -1.92
N ARG A 55 -16.06 -23.72 -1.63
CA ARG A 55 -17.17 -24.47 -2.26
C ARG A 55 -17.59 -23.73 -3.54
N PRO A 56 -17.69 -24.42 -4.68
CA PRO A 56 -18.25 -23.85 -5.90
C PRO A 56 -19.66 -23.29 -5.67
N LEU A 57 -20.04 -22.24 -6.41
CA LEU A 57 -21.38 -21.66 -6.34
C LEU A 57 -22.50 -22.69 -6.62
N THR A 58 -22.20 -23.71 -7.42
CA THR A 58 -23.13 -24.81 -7.75
C THR A 58 -23.51 -25.69 -6.56
N GLN A 59 -22.76 -25.64 -5.46
CA GLN A 59 -23.08 -26.38 -4.23
C GLN A 59 -24.07 -25.63 -3.32
N TYR A 60 -24.44 -24.40 -3.67
CA TYR A 60 -25.41 -23.61 -2.92
C TYR A 60 -26.76 -23.64 -3.62
N THR A 61 -27.80 -23.78 -2.82
CA THR A 61 -29.18 -23.66 -3.29
C THR A 61 -29.52 -22.20 -3.59
N THR A 62 -30.50 -21.99 -4.48
CA THR A 62 -31.00 -20.64 -4.81
C THR A 62 -31.47 -19.89 -3.56
N SER A 63 -32.10 -20.59 -2.60
CA SER A 63 -32.57 -19.97 -1.34
C SER A 63 -31.42 -19.50 -0.46
N GLN A 64 -30.31 -20.25 -0.38
CA GLN A 64 -29.12 -19.83 0.36
C GLN A 64 -28.48 -18.59 -0.26
N ILE A 65 -28.40 -18.54 -1.59
CA ILE A 65 -27.88 -17.37 -2.30
C ILE A 65 -28.79 -16.16 -2.07
N GLN A 66 -30.11 -16.35 -2.19
CA GLN A 66 -31.08 -15.29 -1.95
C GLN A 66 -30.98 -14.74 -0.53
N HIS A 67 -30.84 -15.61 0.48
CA HIS A 67 -30.71 -15.19 1.87
C HIS A 67 -29.46 -14.30 2.10
N VAL A 68 -28.34 -14.62 1.43
CA VAL A 68 -27.13 -13.79 1.49
C VAL A 68 -27.36 -12.44 0.81
N ILE A 69 -28.03 -12.42 -0.35
CA ILE A 69 -28.39 -11.19 -1.06
C ILE A 69 -29.28 -10.31 -0.19
N ASP A 70 -30.32 -10.87 0.42
CA ASP A 70 -31.26 -10.14 1.27
C ASP A 70 -30.56 -9.55 2.49
N LYS A 71 -29.62 -10.30 3.08
CA LYS A 71 -28.78 -9.81 4.18
C LYS A 71 -27.89 -8.65 3.75
N ILE A 72 -27.20 -8.76 2.62
CA ILE A 72 -26.36 -7.68 2.07
C ILE A 72 -27.20 -6.43 1.80
N ASN A 73 -28.35 -6.60 1.16
CA ASN A 73 -29.26 -5.49 0.87
C ASN A 73 -29.80 -4.84 2.14
N SER A 74 -30.13 -5.63 3.17
CA SER A 74 -30.60 -5.10 4.45
C SER A 74 -29.51 -4.27 5.12
N LEU A 75 -28.28 -4.78 5.18
CA LEU A 75 -27.13 -4.04 5.72
C LEU A 75 -26.81 -2.78 4.91
N TYR A 76 -26.92 -2.84 3.59
CA TYR A 76 -26.75 -1.67 2.74
C TYR A 76 -27.80 -0.60 3.05
N LYS A 77 -29.08 -0.97 3.12
CA LYS A 77 -30.16 -0.03 3.44
C LYS A 77 -30.02 0.57 4.84
N GLU A 78 -29.60 -0.24 5.82
CA GLU A 78 -29.48 0.19 7.20
C GLU A 78 -28.26 1.10 7.44
N HIS A 79 -27.12 0.78 6.82
CA HIS A 79 -25.84 1.40 7.18
C HIS A 79 -25.20 2.25 6.07
N VAL A 80 -25.62 2.11 4.82
CA VAL A 80 -24.95 2.74 3.67
C VAL A 80 -25.87 3.72 2.94
N GLU A 81 -27.08 3.29 2.63
CA GLU A 81 -28.07 4.09 1.90
C GLU A 81 -28.41 5.35 2.69
N GLY A 82 -28.13 6.52 2.11
CA GLY A 82 -28.38 7.82 2.75
C GLY A 82 -27.40 8.22 3.85
N ASN A 83 -26.46 7.35 4.25
CA ASN A 83 -25.47 7.62 5.29
C ASN A 83 -24.05 7.88 4.76
N ILE A 84 -23.82 7.64 3.46
CA ILE A 84 -22.54 7.96 2.81
C ILE A 84 -22.73 9.22 1.97
N ASP A 85 -22.17 10.32 2.44
CA ASP A 85 -21.99 11.51 1.62
C ASP A 85 -20.90 11.25 0.57
N SER A 86 -21.20 11.60 -0.67
CA SER A 86 -20.19 11.60 -1.71
C SER A 86 -19.26 12.78 -1.48
N ALA A 87 -17.95 12.53 -1.48
CA ALA A 87 -16.98 13.61 -1.45
C ALA A 87 -17.25 14.57 -2.62
N PRO A 88 -17.27 15.89 -2.39
CA PRO A 88 -17.56 16.86 -3.44
C PRO A 88 -16.53 16.75 -4.56
N ASP A 89 -16.92 17.17 -5.78
CA ASP A 89 -15.97 17.28 -6.87
C ASP A 89 -14.90 18.33 -6.52
N MET A 90 -13.66 17.87 -6.38
CA MET A 90 -12.53 18.72 -6.02
C MET A 90 -11.68 19.03 -7.25
N ALA A 91 -11.19 20.26 -7.33
CA ALA A 91 -10.20 20.64 -8.32
C ALA A 91 -8.92 19.78 -8.17
N ILE A 92 -8.18 19.59 -9.25
CA ILE A 92 -6.92 18.83 -9.20
C ILE A 92 -5.93 19.55 -8.28
N HIS A 93 -5.44 18.82 -7.28
CA HIS A 93 -4.49 19.29 -6.27
C HIS A 93 -3.22 19.81 -6.94
N SER A 94 -2.68 20.93 -6.44
CA SER A 94 -1.51 21.62 -7.02
C SER A 94 -0.30 20.70 -7.23
N ALA A 95 -0.01 19.84 -6.26
CA ALA A 95 1.07 18.85 -6.34
C ALA A 95 0.93 17.83 -7.51
N VAL A 96 -0.31 17.61 -7.98
CA VAL A 96 -0.65 16.65 -9.05
C VAL A 96 -0.83 17.37 -10.40
N LEU A 97 -1.11 18.68 -10.38
CA LEU A 97 -1.56 19.46 -11.54
C LEU A 97 -0.61 19.40 -12.74
N GLU A 98 0.70 19.57 -12.52
CA GLU A 98 1.74 19.45 -13.57
C GLU A 98 1.65 18.12 -14.31
N GLU A 99 1.45 17.04 -13.56
CA GLU A 99 1.39 15.71 -14.13
C GLU A 99 0.05 15.42 -14.81
N PHE A 100 -1.02 16.01 -14.27
CA PHE A 100 -2.36 15.89 -14.81
C PHE A 100 -2.52 16.56 -16.18
N THR A 101 -1.86 17.71 -16.38
CA THR A 101 -1.93 18.47 -17.63
C THR A 101 -0.94 18.02 -18.70
N THR A 102 -0.05 17.07 -18.38
CA THR A 102 0.92 16.51 -19.34
C THR A 102 0.19 15.86 -20.52
N ALA A 103 0.56 16.24 -21.74
CA ALA A 103 -0.04 15.71 -22.97
C ALA A 103 0.26 14.21 -23.19
N GLY A 104 -0.64 13.52 -23.90
CA GLY A 104 -0.43 12.12 -24.32
C GLY A 104 -0.74 11.06 -23.25
N ARG A 105 -1.44 11.42 -22.16
CA ARG A 105 -1.86 10.47 -21.14
C ARG A 105 -3.14 9.72 -21.53
N THR A 106 -3.22 8.47 -21.08
CA THR A 106 -4.43 7.65 -21.22
C THR A 106 -5.45 7.97 -20.13
N GLU A 107 -6.73 7.73 -20.38
CA GLU A 107 -7.79 7.88 -19.36
C GLU A 107 -7.57 7.04 -18.09
N SER A 108 -6.98 5.86 -18.24
CA SER A 108 -6.57 5.05 -17.07
C SER A 108 -5.54 5.77 -16.20
N SER A 109 -4.61 6.50 -16.83
CA SER A 109 -3.59 7.29 -16.15
C SER A 109 -4.22 8.47 -15.40
N LEU A 110 -5.08 9.24 -16.08
CA LEU A 110 -5.78 10.39 -15.51
C LEU A 110 -6.66 10.02 -14.32
N ARG A 111 -7.36 8.88 -14.39
CA ARG A 111 -8.15 8.35 -13.27
C ARG A 111 -7.31 8.16 -12.01
N HIS A 112 -6.09 7.65 -12.14
CA HIS A 112 -5.21 7.45 -11.00
C HIS A 112 -4.72 8.77 -10.39
N LEU A 113 -4.53 9.81 -11.20
CA LEU A 113 -4.18 11.16 -10.71
C LEU A 113 -5.36 11.81 -9.99
N ARG A 114 -6.58 11.67 -10.52
CA ARG A 114 -7.80 12.13 -9.82
C ARG A 114 -7.92 11.47 -8.45
N GLN A 115 -7.74 10.15 -8.38
CA GLN A 115 -7.76 9.41 -7.11
C GLN A 115 -6.68 9.91 -6.13
N ALA A 116 -5.44 10.11 -6.60
CA ALA A 116 -4.38 10.65 -5.75
C ALA A 116 -4.71 12.07 -5.26
N SER A 117 -5.20 12.93 -6.16
CA SER A 117 -5.64 14.28 -5.85
C SER A 117 -6.74 14.32 -4.80
N SER A 118 -7.76 13.46 -4.91
CA SER A 118 -8.85 13.38 -3.93
C SER A 118 -8.32 12.95 -2.56
N ILE A 119 -7.40 11.98 -2.50
CA ILE A 119 -6.81 11.55 -1.22
C ILE A 119 -6.03 12.70 -0.57
N LEU A 120 -5.21 13.44 -1.32
CA LEU A 120 -4.46 14.58 -0.75
C LEU A 120 -5.40 15.63 -0.14
N HIS A 121 -6.45 16.01 -0.87
CA HIS A 121 -7.43 16.95 -0.38
C HIS A 121 -8.16 16.48 0.87
N LEU A 122 -8.52 15.19 0.95
CA LEU A 122 -9.16 14.63 2.14
C LEU A 122 -8.22 14.71 3.36
N VAL A 123 -6.94 14.37 3.17
CA VAL A 123 -5.95 14.45 4.26
C VAL A 123 -5.78 15.89 4.74
N GLU A 124 -5.83 16.88 3.84
CA GLU A 124 -5.79 18.30 4.18
C GLU A 124 -7.07 18.76 4.88
N ALA A 125 -8.25 18.38 4.37
CA ALA A 125 -9.54 18.74 4.94
C ALA A 125 -9.74 18.19 6.36
N GLU A 126 -9.22 16.99 6.64
CA GLU A 126 -9.24 16.35 7.95
C GLU A 126 -8.16 16.88 8.92
N GLY A 127 -7.34 17.87 8.50
CA GLY A 127 -6.31 18.46 9.36
C GLY A 127 -5.17 17.50 9.74
N LEU A 128 -4.95 16.47 8.92
CA LEU A 128 -3.92 15.45 9.14
C LEU A 128 -2.54 15.89 8.65
N VAL A 129 -2.44 17.06 8.01
CA VAL A 129 -1.18 17.62 7.52
C VAL A 129 -0.57 18.54 8.58
N GLN A 130 0.50 18.08 9.22
CA GLN A 130 1.21 18.80 10.29
C GLN A 130 2.72 18.60 10.21
N GLU A 131 3.50 19.44 10.89
CA GLU A 131 4.96 19.31 11.00
C GLU A 131 5.37 18.07 11.79
N GLY A 132 6.52 17.47 11.43
CA GLY A 132 7.00 16.23 12.05
C GLY A 132 6.13 15.00 11.74
N THR A 133 5.40 15.02 10.62
CA THR A 133 4.52 13.91 10.21
C THR A 133 5.22 12.98 9.23
N CYS A 134 5.18 11.68 9.51
CA CYS A 134 5.58 10.64 8.56
C CYS A 134 4.36 10.14 7.77
N TYR A 135 4.32 10.45 6.48
CA TYR A 135 3.28 10.01 5.56
C TYR A 135 3.66 8.65 4.95
N VAL A 136 2.91 7.61 5.27
CA VAL A 136 3.23 6.23 4.88
C VAL A 136 2.31 5.77 3.76
N GLU A 137 2.82 5.56 2.55
CA GLU A 137 2.07 4.91 1.48
C GLU A 137 2.10 3.39 1.67
N LEU A 138 0.95 2.81 2.03
CA LEU A 138 0.78 1.37 2.19
C LEU A 138 0.44 0.73 0.84
N GLY A 139 1.27 -0.23 0.41
CA GLY A 139 0.97 -1.02 -0.79
C GLY A 139 1.14 -0.23 -2.09
N ALA A 140 2.25 0.50 -2.22
CA ALA A 140 2.57 1.31 -3.41
C ALA A 140 2.54 0.48 -4.73
N GLY A 141 2.68 -0.85 -4.62
CA GLY A 141 2.52 -1.83 -5.70
C GLY A 141 3.45 -1.58 -6.90
N LYS A 142 3.19 -2.23 -8.03
CA LYS A 142 3.94 -2.04 -9.30
C LYS A 142 3.87 -0.61 -9.87
N GLY A 143 3.38 0.37 -9.11
CA GLY A 143 3.58 1.78 -9.33
C GLY A 143 3.52 2.15 -10.79
N LYS A 144 2.33 2.09 -11.42
CA LYS A 144 2.20 2.77 -12.71
C LYS A 144 2.68 4.19 -12.46
N MET A 145 3.67 4.63 -13.23
CA MET A 145 4.45 5.85 -12.97
C MET A 145 3.60 7.11 -12.64
N CYS A 146 2.32 7.08 -13.01
CA CYS A 146 1.29 8.07 -12.74
C CYS A 146 0.77 8.17 -11.29
N SER A 147 0.93 7.16 -10.43
CA SER A 147 0.12 7.04 -9.20
C SER A 147 0.90 6.99 -7.89
N GLN A 148 2.15 7.45 -7.84
CA GLN A 148 2.92 7.45 -6.59
C GLN A 148 2.38 8.54 -5.65
N LEU A 149 1.49 8.17 -4.76
CA LEU A 149 0.84 9.09 -3.82
C LEU A 149 1.87 9.72 -2.87
N SER A 150 2.86 8.93 -2.45
CA SER A 150 4.05 9.36 -1.72
C SER A 150 4.80 10.52 -2.37
N VAL A 151 4.97 10.51 -3.69
CA VAL A 151 5.65 11.59 -4.41
C VAL A 151 4.82 12.87 -4.36
N PHE A 152 3.51 12.78 -4.50
CA PHE A 152 2.65 13.95 -4.39
C PHE A 152 2.54 14.46 -2.95
N ALA A 153 2.48 13.58 -1.96
CA ALA A 153 2.52 13.92 -0.54
C ALA A 153 3.84 14.61 -0.15
N ALA A 154 4.97 14.12 -0.65
CA ALA A 154 6.28 14.76 -0.45
C ALA A 154 6.29 16.19 -1.03
N ARG A 155 5.75 16.37 -2.24
CA ARG A 155 5.64 17.69 -2.86
C ARG A 155 4.71 18.63 -2.13
N ALA A 156 3.57 18.13 -1.68
CA ALA A 156 2.56 18.93 -1.01
C ALA A 156 2.99 19.35 0.41
N TRP A 157 3.62 18.45 1.15
CA TRP A 157 3.75 18.57 2.61
C TRP A 157 5.18 18.49 3.15
N CYS A 158 6.15 18.07 2.34
CA CYS A 158 7.56 17.91 2.76
C CYS A 158 8.52 18.87 2.04
N GLY A 159 8.02 19.99 1.49
CA GLY A 159 8.85 21.10 1.03
C GLY A 159 9.53 20.94 -0.34
N GLU A 160 8.99 20.11 -1.26
CA GLU A 160 9.54 20.05 -2.64
C GLU A 160 8.97 21.12 -3.60
N GLY A 161 7.89 21.82 -3.21
CA GLY A 161 7.39 23.02 -3.91
C GLY A 161 8.08 24.28 -3.38
N GLY A 162 8.70 25.05 -4.26
CA GLY A 162 9.61 26.17 -3.95
C GLY A 162 9.05 27.41 -3.23
N GLU A 163 8.10 27.26 -2.30
CA GLU A 163 7.78 28.31 -1.35
C GLU A 163 7.91 27.74 0.06
N SER A 164 8.83 28.34 0.81
CA SER A 164 9.16 28.10 2.20
C SER A 164 7.90 27.96 3.07
N ARG A 165 7.49 26.72 3.30
CA ARG A 165 6.86 26.34 4.55
C ARG A 165 7.98 25.71 5.37
N ASP A 166 8.10 26.14 6.62
CA ASP A 166 8.96 25.54 7.64
C ASP A 166 8.50 24.08 7.91
N SER A 167 8.59 23.20 6.91
CA SER A 167 8.21 21.80 7.04
C SER A 167 9.35 21.07 7.75
N GLY A 168 9.48 21.35 9.05
CA GLY A 168 10.38 20.64 9.95
C GLY A 168 10.03 19.16 9.95
N ASP A 169 11.06 18.33 9.71
CA ASP A 169 11.12 16.88 9.89
C ASP A 169 10.03 15.98 9.29
N SER A 170 9.10 16.51 8.49
CA SER A 170 8.11 15.67 7.80
C SER A 170 8.78 14.79 6.74
N SER A 171 8.38 13.52 6.70
CA SER A 171 8.97 12.52 5.83
C SER A 171 7.91 11.64 5.17
N VAL A 172 8.31 10.90 4.14
CA VAL A 172 7.44 9.98 3.41
C VAL A 172 8.05 8.59 3.39
N VAL A 173 7.24 7.57 3.68
CA VAL A 173 7.66 6.16 3.65
C VAL A 173 6.82 5.40 2.64
N LEU A 174 7.47 4.75 1.69
CA LEU A 174 6.82 3.85 0.75
C LEU A 174 6.97 2.41 1.22
N VAL A 175 5.87 1.75 1.51
CA VAL A 175 5.85 0.34 1.91
C VAL A 175 5.46 -0.54 0.72
N GLU A 176 6.37 -1.41 0.30
CA GLU A 176 6.09 -2.37 -0.77
C GLU A 176 6.87 -3.68 -0.61
N ARG A 177 6.24 -4.80 -1.01
CA ARG A 177 6.87 -6.12 -1.12
C ARG A 177 7.94 -6.19 -2.20
N ALA A 178 7.73 -5.55 -3.37
CA ALA A 178 8.64 -5.66 -4.52
C ALA A 178 9.83 -4.71 -4.43
N ALA A 179 10.99 -5.14 -4.94
CA ALA A 179 12.25 -4.37 -4.92
C ALA A 179 12.46 -3.47 -6.14
N LEU A 180 11.41 -3.15 -6.90
CA LEU A 180 11.56 -2.33 -8.11
C LEU A 180 11.70 -0.86 -7.72
N ARG A 181 12.92 -0.33 -7.84
CA ARG A 181 13.16 1.12 -7.74
C ARG A 181 12.59 1.80 -8.97
N HIS A 182 11.70 2.77 -8.79
CA HIS A 182 11.13 3.51 -9.90
C HIS A 182 11.94 4.78 -10.18
N LYS A 183 12.07 5.15 -11.46
CA LYS A 183 12.85 6.33 -11.91
C LYS A 183 12.40 7.65 -11.25
N ARG A 184 11.16 7.70 -10.76
CA ARG A 184 10.55 8.86 -10.09
C ARG A 184 10.91 8.97 -8.61
N ASP A 185 11.43 7.91 -8.00
CA ASP A 185 12.00 7.99 -6.65
C ASP A 185 13.20 8.96 -6.63
N ASN A 186 13.85 9.17 -7.77
CA ASN A 186 14.90 10.19 -7.93
C ASN A 186 14.37 11.63 -7.88
N ARG A 187 13.06 11.84 -7.99
CA ARG A 187 12.45 13.17 -7.81
C ARG A 187 12.30 13.51 -6.32
N LEU A 188 12.39 12.51 -5.43
CA LEU A 188 12.32 12.71 -4.00
C LEU A 188 13.67 13.22 -3.48
N ARG A 189 13.63 14.24 -2.62
CA ARG A 189 14.84 14.73 -1.93
C ARG A 189 15.45 13.60 -1.08
N ALA A 190 16.79 13.53 -1.10
CA ALA A 190 17.53 12.60 -0.26
C ALA A 190 17.29 12.96 1.22
N GLY A 191 16.81 12.00 2.02
CA GLY A 191 16.56 12.17 3.45
C GLY A 191 15.10 12.35 3.84
N THR A 192 14.23 12.84 2.97
CA THR A 192 12.78 12.98 3.24
C THR A 192 11.94 11.80 2.76
N ALA A 193 12.49 10.94 1.90
CA ALA A 193 11.81 9.76 1.41
C ALA A 193 12.55 8.46 1.78
N HIS A 194 11.80 7.53 2.35
CA HIS A 194 12.28 6.21 2.73
C HIS A 194 11.48 5.11 2.04
N ARG A 195 12.14 4.00 1.74
CA ARG A 195 11.50 2.82 1.16
C ARG A 195 11.63 1.65 2.10
N LEU A 196 10.49 1.12 2.51
CA LEU A 196 10.40 -0.06 3.36
C LEU A 196 10.04 -1.26 2.51
N ARG A 197 11.00 -2.15 2.29
CA ARG A 197 10.74 -3.44 1.65
C ARG A 197 10.14 -4.39 2.68
N ALA A 198 8.81 -4.44 2.72
CA ALA A 198 8.07 -5.25 3.67
C ALA A 198 6.77 -5.76 3.05
N ASP A 199 6.41 -7.01 3.37
CA ASP A 199 5.05 -7.49 3.17
C ASP A 199 4.18 -6.94 4.30
N LEU A 200 3.02 -6.35 3.97
CA LEU A 200 2.11 -5.79 4.98
C LEU A 200 1.64 -6.87 5.96
N ALA A 201 1.59 -8.14 5.54
CA ALA A 201 1.30 -9.28 6.41
C ALA A 201 2.27 -9.43 7.60
N HIS A 202 3.48 -8.89 7.49
CA HIS A 202 4.55 -9.06 8.48
C HIS A 202 5.02 -7.73 9.09
N LEU A 203 4.48 -6.61 8.62
CA LEU A 203 4.98 -5.29 8.98
C LEU A 203 4.42 -4.80 10.31
N VAL A 204 5.32 -4.48 11.25
CA VAL A 204 5.02 -3.67 12.42
C VAL A 204 5.43 -2.23 12.14
N LEU A 205 4.50 -1.42 11.64
CA LEU A 205 4.80 -0.08 11.14
C LEU A 205 5.50 0.82 12.18
N GLY A 206 5.07 0.75 13.44
CA GLY A 206 5.66 1.54 14.53
C GLY A 206 7.12 1.19 14.90
N ARG A 207 7.66 0.09 14.35
CA ARG A 207 9.08 -0.27 14.52
C ARG A 207 9.95 0.14 13.32
N ALA A 208 9.34 0.66 12.25
CA ALA A 208 10.10 1.16 11.11
C ALA A 208 10.84 2.45 11.52
N PRO A 209 12.15 2.61 11.21
CA PRO A 209 12.95 3.74 11.70
C PRO A 209 12.33 5.12 11.43
N ALA A 210 11.92 5.37 10.19
CA ALA A 210 11.32 6.64 9.78
C ALA A 210 9.96 6.93 10.45
N VAL A 211 9.25 5.90 10.92
CA VAL A 211 7.98 6.02 11.62
C VAL A 211 8.19 6.23 13.12
N ARG A 212 9.15 5.50 13.70
CA ARG A 212 9.48 5.57 15.13
C ARG A 212 9.95 6.96 15.53
N ASP A 213 10.68 7.61 14.64
CA ASP A 213 11.31 8.90 14.92
C ASP A 213 10.36 10.08 14.58
N ALA A 214 9.17 9.79 14.01
CA ALA A 214 8.17 10.80 13.65
C ALA A 214 7.22 11.14 14.82
N ARG A 215 6.78 12.39 14.89
CA ARG A 215 5.82 12.86 15.90
C ARG A 215 4.41 12.39 15.59
N PHE A 216 4.04 12.42 14.31
CA PHE A 216 2.74 11.97 13.81
C PHE A 216 2.93 10.99 12.66
N VAL A 217 1.97 10.09 12.48
CA VAL A 217 2.02 9.08 11.41
C VAL A 217 0.67 9.07 10.70
N VAL A 218 0.71 9.31 9.39
CA VAL A 218 -0.48 9.28 8.54
C VAL A 218 -0.28 8.21 7.49
N ALA A 219 -1.06 7.13 7.58
CA ALA A 219 -1.03 6.06 6.59
C ALA A 219 -2.00 6.38 5.45
N LEU A 220 -1.48 6.36 4.23
CA LEU A 220 -2.21 6.60 2.99
C LEU A 220 -2.29 5.30 2.20
N ALA A 221 -3.48 4.96 1.74
CA ALA A 221 -3.68 3.81 0.88
C ALA A 221 -4.77 4.08 -0.16
N LYS A 222 -4.44 3.87 -1.42
CA LYS A 222 -5.42 3.92 -2.52
C LYS A 222 -6.16 2.59 -2.67
N HIS A 223 -5.46 1.49 -2.46
CA HIS A 223 -5.99 0.13 -2.52
C HIS A 223 -5.56 -0.60 -1.24
N LEU A 224 -6.44 -0.62 -0.25
CA LEU A 224 -6.30 -1.48 0.92
C LEU A 224 -7.39 -2.56 0.92
N CYS A 225 -7.66 -3.14 -0.25
CA CYS A 225 -8.66 -4.20 -0.41
C CYS A 225 -7.96 -5.56 -0.54
N GLY A 226 -7.88 -6.25 0.59
CA GLY A 226 -7.34 -7.59 0.76
C GLY A 226 -7.02 -7.83 2.24
N VAL A 227 -6.96 -9.10 2.66
CA VAL A 227 -6.01 -9.46 3.74
C VAL A 227 -4.67 -8.82 3.37
N ALA A 228 -3.86 -8.39 4.34
CA ALA A 228 -2.57 -7.72 4.10
C ALA A 228 -1.57 -8.49 3.19
N THR A 229 -1.99 -9.61 2.61
CA THR A 229 -1.45 -10.32 1.46
C THR A 229 -2.02 -9.75 0.16
N GLY A 230 -1.17 -9.11 -0.66
CA GLY A 230 -1.52 -8.83 -2.05
C GLY A 230 -2.04 -10.10 -2.74
N LEU A 231 -3.19 -9.99 -3.42
CA LEU A 231 -3.72 -11.06 -4.28
C LEU A 231 -2.73 -11.42 -5.39
#